data_AF-A0A1A7ZR39-F1
#
_entry.id   AF-A0A1A7ZR39-F1
#
_cell.length_a   1.000
_cell.length_b   1.000
_cell.length_c   1.000
_cell.angle_alpha   90.00
_cell.angle_beta   90.00
_cell.angle_gamma   90.00
#
_symmetry.space_group_name_H-M   'P 1'
#
loop_
_entity.id
_entity.type
_entity.pdbx_description
1 polymer ?
#
loop_
_entity_poly.entity_id
_entity_poly.type
_entity_poly.pdbx_seq_one_letter_code
_entity_poly.pdbx_strand_id
1 'polypeptide(L)'
;IDANQRNYLLGSSKPRIRRFYLLPKIHKEPQKWSKPREIPPGRPIVSDCSSETYQTAEFLDYYLTPLSILHPSYVKDTYDFVEKIKKIALPENCILFTMDVDSLYTNIDITEGITAVKNILLKYPNARRPDKEIIQLLDINLRRNDFEFNGNFFLQIKGTAMGKKFAPAYANIFMAQWEAEALHRCPKKPLHYFRYLDDVWGVWTYSQEDFQLFLQTLNSHNPSITLKASSNNISVDFLDTTTFKGPSFAITHRLDLKVYFKPTDTHALLFKSSYHPKHTYAGLIKSQLLRFHRICTRNEDFKEATRTLFSALTNRGYSRSFLRQCKNSFLESKPPNTSPMLPLVMTYSTSAGKIIYKTKNNFSKFQSETSLLPGYRIIAAYKRNPNLRDLLVKAKVKPLKKQKVKGQTEFFKQQRWVQNKSDRTVYSLTQVGDVKDKNCVYLISCKVCNTCYVGETSNTLLTRFTQHRYNITKKKQIQTLLVGHFIHHGWEALTALILESNPNWSTAQRRRAERKWIHRLGTYTPGGLNER
;
A
#
# COMPACT_ATOMS: atom_id res chain seq x y z
N ILE A 1 -12.10 -24.85 7.61
CA ILE A 1 -12.40 -23.44 7.27
C ILE A 1 -13.90 -23.24 7.43
N ASP A 2 -14.34 -22.30 8.26
CA ASP A 2 -15.76 -21.99 8.44
C ASP A 2 -16.30 -21.03 7.35
N ALA A 3 -17.61 -20.78 7.35
CA ALA A 3 -18.25 -19.91 6.36
C ALA A 3 -17.73 -18.46 6.40
N ASN A 4 -17.37 -17.95 7.58
CA ASN A 4 -16.87 -16.58 7.74
C ASN A 4 -15.47 -16.45 7.18
N GLN A 5 -14.59 -17.42 7.46
CA GLN A 5 -13.25 -17.48 6.89
C GLN A 5 -13.30 -17.62 5.37
N ARG A 6 -14.19 -18.48 4.85
CA ARG A 6 -14.41 -18.59 3.40
C ARG A 6 -14.83 -17.26 2.80
N ASN A 7 -15.83 -16.59 3.37
CA ASN A 7 -16.29 -15.28 2.90
C ASN A 7 -15.20 -14.22 2.99
N TYR A 8 -14.37 -14.27 4.02
CA TYR A 8 -13.23 -13.38 4.17
C TYR A 8 -12.13 -13.62 3.12
N LEU A 9 -11.91 -14.87 2.69
CA LEU A 9 -10.92 -15.21 1.66
C LEU A 9 -11.45 -15.05 0.22
N LEU A 10 -12.78 -15.03 0.04
CA LEU A 10 -13.43 -14.72 -1.23
C LEU A 10 -13.30 -13.22 -1.51
N GLY A 11 -12.20 -12.85 -2.16
CA GLY A 11 -11.89 -11.47 -2.55
C GLY A 11 -12.92 -10.85 -3.51
N SER A 12 -12.64 -9.61 -3.93
CA SER A 12 -13.49 -8.87 -4.87
C SER A 12 -13.69 -9.63 -6.19
N SER A 13 -14.92 -9.60 -6.73
CA SER A 13 -15.24 -10.13 -8.06
C SER A 13 -14.47 -9.47 -9.20
N LYS A 14 -13.93 -8.26 -8.96
CA LYS A 14 -12.99 -7.56 -9.83
C LYS A 14 -11.74 -7.21 -9.02
N PRO A 15 -10.71 -8.08 -8.99
CA PRO A 15 -9.50 -7.81 -8.23
C PRO A 15 -8.72 -6.65 -8.83
N ARG A 16 -8.01 -5.90 -7.98
CA ARG A 16 -7.11 -4.85 -8.44
C ARG A 16 -5.77 -5.48 -8.86
N ILE A 17 -5.35 -5.19 -10.08
CA ILE A 17 -4.02 -5.56 -10.59
C ILE A 17 -2.92 -5.02 -9.66
N ARG A 18 -1.95 -5.87 -9.30
CA ARG A 18 -0.77 -5.48 -8.55
C ARG A 18 0.07 -4.51 -9.35
N ARG A 19 0.57 -3.46 -8.69
CA ARG A 19 1.38 -2.43 -9.34
C ARG A 19 2.78 -2.42 -8.78
N PHE A 20 3.76 -2.48 -9.66
CA PHE A 20 5.15 -2.27 -9.31
C PHE A 20 5.46 -0.77 -9.21
N TYR A 21 6.20 -0.39 -8.18
CA TYR A 21 6.81 0.94 -8.08
C TYR A 21 8.11 0.88 -7.27
N LEU A 22 8.96 1.88 -7.47
CA LEU A 22 10.23 2.00 -6.75
C LEU A 22 10.12 3.08 -5.66
N LEU A 23 10.65 2.78 -4.47
CA LEU A 23 10.95 3.79 -3.46
C LEU A 23 12.42 4.23 -3.60
N PRO A 24 12.71 5.43 -4.13
CA PRO A 24 14.08 5.85 -4.39
C PRO A 24 14.84 6.12 -3.08
N LYS A 25 16.05 5.57 -2.96
CA LYS A 25 16.97 5.82 -1.84
C LYS A 25 17.82 7.06 -2.10
N ILE A 26 17.16 8.23 -2.16
CA ILE A 26 17.78 9.53 -2.49
C ILE A 26 18.87 9.99 -1.52
N HIS A 27 18.93 9.40 -0.32
CA HIS A 27 19.93 9.71 0.70
C HIS A 27 21.29 9.05 0.44
N LYS A 28 21.39 8.12 -0.51
CA LYS A 28 22.66 7.50 -0.89
C LYS A 28 23.52 8.49 -1.67
N GLU A 29 24.84 8.37 -1.57
CA GLU A 29 25.78 9.22 -2.30
C GLU A 29 25.46 9.24 -3.81
N PRO A 30 25.33 10.43 -4.43
CA PRO A 30 24.98 10.54 -5.85
C PRO A 30 25.92 9.79 -6.79
N GLN A 31 27.20 9.62 -6.44
CA GLN A 31 28.13 8.81 -7.26
C GLN A 31 27.76 7.32 -7.26
N LYS A 32 27.19 6.79 -6.18
CA LYS A 32 26.81 5.38 -6.01
C LYS A 32 25.38 5.08 -6.48
N TRP A 33 24.77 6.02 -7.20
CA TRP A 33 23.42 5.84 -7.74
C TRP A 33 23.41 4.84 -8.90
N SER A 34 22.28 4.16 -9.13
CA SER A 34 22.14 3.17 -10.22
C SER A 34 22.51 3.77 -11.59
N LYS A 35 22.19 5.05 -11.77
CA LYS A 35 22.93 5.91 -12.71
C LYS A 35 23.54 7.06 -11.91
N PRO A 36 24.88 7.21 -11.90
CA PRO A 36 25.55 8.26 -11.15
C PRO A 36 24.90 9.63 -11.40
N ARG A 37 24.54 10.32 -10.31
CA ARG A 37 23.88 11.66 -10.28
C ARG A 37 22.52 11.79 -10.98
N GLU A 38 21.97 10.71 -11.55
CA GLU A 38 20.69 10.75 -12.27
C GLU A 38 19.60 9.90 -11.60
N ILE A 39 19.87 8.61 -11.34
CA ILE A 39 18.85 7.65 -10.90
C ILE A 39 19.28 6.99 -9.60
N PRO A 40 18.69 7.38 -8.45
CA PRO A 40 18.97 6.73 -7.17
C PRO A 40 18.54 5.27 -7.20
N PRO A 41 19.21 4.39 -6.44
CA PRO A 41 18.78 3.00 -6.32
C PRO A 41 17.40 2.95 -5.65
N GLY A 42 16.55 2.04 -6.08
CA GLY A 42 15.17 1.91 -5.60
C GLY A 42 14.95 0.67 -4.75
N ARG A 43 14.00 0.72 -3.80
CA ARG A 43 13.39 -0.50 -3.27
C ARG A 43 12.21 -0.90 -4.17
N PRO A 44 12.24 -2.07 -4.83
CA PRO A 44 11.12 -2.55 -5.62
C PRO A 44 9.97 -2.95 -4.69
N ILE A 45 8.81 -2.35 -4.88
CA ILE A 45 7.60 -2.67 -4.12
C ILE A 45 6.51 -3.13 -5.09
N VAL A 46 5.86 -4.24 -4.76
CA VAL A 46 4.67 -4.72 -5.45
C VAL A 46 3.46 -4.42 -4.57
N SER A 47 2.62 -3.49 -4.99
CA SER A 47 1.39 -3.13 -4.27
C SER A 47 0.37 -4.26 -4.36
N ASP A 48 0.24 -5.05 -3.29
CA ASP A 48 -0.75 -6.12 -3.17
C ASP A 48 -2.12 -5.62 -2.69
N CYS A 49 -2.26 -4.33 -2.35
CA CYS A 49 -3.49 -3.80 -1.76
C CYS A 49 -4.69 -3.99 -2.67
N SER A 50 -5.69 -4.73 -2.17
CA SER A 50 -6.93 -5.08 -2.89
C SER A 50 -6.73 -5.98 -4.12
N SER A 51 -5.59 -6.69 -4.20
CA SER A 51 -5.43 -7.82 -5.11
C SER A 51 -6.22 -9.03 -4.62
N GLU A 52 -6.33 -10.04 -5.47
CA GLU A 52 -6.95 -11.33 -5.16
C GLU A 52 -6.23 -12.11 -4.05
N THR A 53 -4.93 -11.88 -3.84
CA THR A 53 -4.18 -12.55 -2.76
C THR A 53 -4.12 -11.74 -1.46
N TYR A 54 -4.63 -10.50 -1.43
CA TYR A 54 -4.42 -9.61 -0.29
C TYR A 54 -4.90 -10.19 1.05
N GLN A 55 -6.10 -10.79 1.05
CA GLN A 55 -6.68 -11.44 2.23
C GLN A 55 -5.98 -12.75 2.56
N THR A 56 -5.54 -13.51 1.54
CA THR A 56 -4.76 -14.72 1.76
C THR A 56 -3.40 -14.41 2.39
N ALA A 57 -2.79 -13.29 2.02
CA ALA A 57 -1.53 -12.84 2.61
C ALA A 57 -1.71 -12.40 4.07
N GLU A 58 -2.85 -11.81 4.41
CA GLU A 58 -3.22 -11.49 5.80
C GLU A 58 -3.46 -12.74 6.64
N PHE A 59 -4.13 -13.74 6.05
CA PHE A 59 -4.36 -15.02 6.70
C PHE A 59 -3.05 -15.78 6.99
N LEU A 60 -2.11 -15.78 6.04
CA LEU A 60 -0.77 -16.32 6.25
C LEU A 60 -0.04 -15.56 7.36
N ASP A 61 -0.07 -14.23 7.34
CA ASP A 61 0.59 -13.38 8.33
C ASP A 61 0.10 -13.67 9.76
N TYR A 62 -1.20 -13.88 9.94
CA TYR A 62 -1.81 -14.24 11.22
C TYR A 62 -1.20 -15.49 11.85
N TYR A 63 -0.94 -16.54 11.05
CA TYR A 63 -0.39 -17.80 11.54
C TYR A 63 1.14 -17.81 11.61
N LEU A 64 1.83 -17.10 10.72
CA LEU A 64 3.30 -17.09 10.67
C LEU A 64 3.91 -16.13 11.70
N THR A 65 3.27 -15.00 11.99
CA THR A 65 3.82 -13.98 12.90
C THR A 65 4.16 -14.54 14.29
N PRO A 66 3.28 -15.28 14.98
CA PRO A 66 3.58 -15.83 16.29
C PRO A 66 4.77 -16.81 16.29
N LEU A 67 4.99 -17.52 15.19
CA LEU A 67 6.10 -18.47 15.04
C LEU A 67 7.40 -17.75 14.71
N SER A 68 7.29 -16.67 13.94
CA SER A 68 8.44 -15.89 13.48
C SER A 68 9.25 -15.25 14.60
N ILE A 69 8.72 -15.16 15.82
CA ILE A 69 9.37 -14.49 16.97
C ILE A 69 9.96 -15.47 18.00
N LEU A 70 9.84 -16.79 17.77
CA LEU A 70 10.23 -17.81 18.74
C LEU A 70 11.72 -18.16 18.74
N HIS A 71 12.50 -17.62 17.79
CA HIS A 71 13.92 -17.91 17.67
C HIS A 71 14.75 -17.10 18.69
N PRO A 72 15.87 -17.65 19.20
CA PRO A 72 16.64 -17.04 20.28
C PRO A 72 17.30 -15.71 19.89
N SER A 73 17.65 -15.54 18.61
CA SER A 73 18.24 -14.30 18.10
C SER A 73 17.23 -13.14 17.95
N TYR A 74 15.93 -13.37 18.16
CA TYR A 74 14.89 -12.38 17.84
C TYR A 74 15.04 -11.07 18.60
N VAL A 75 14.95 -9.95 17.88
CA VAL A 75 14.78 -8.60 18.42
C VAL A 75 13.47 -8.03 17.89
N LYS A 76 12.61 -7.54 18.80
CA LYS A 76 11.31 -6.98 18.43
C LYS A 76 11.40 -5.57 17.85
N ASP A 77 12.16 -4.72 18.50
CA ASP A 77 12.32 -3.30 18.15
C ASP A 77 13.55 -2.72 18.88
N THR A 78 13.86 -1.46 18.62
CA THR A 78 14.97 -0.74 19.25
C THR A 78 14.91 -0.77 20.78
N TYR A 79 13.72 -0.73 21.40
CA TYR A 79 13.61 -0.70 22.85
C TYR A 79 13.84 -2.08 23.47
N ASP A 80 13.33 -3.14 22.85
CA ASP A 80 13.66 -4.52 23.22
C ASP A 80 15.18 -4.76 23.13
N PHE A 81 15.84 -4.27 22.07
CA PHE A 81 17.29 -4.31 21.95
C PHE A 81 17.99 -3.58 23.10
N VAL A 82 17.61 -2.32 23.39
CA VAL A 82 18.17 -1.53 24.49
C VAL A 82 18.05 -2.27 25.82
N GLU A 83 16.90 -2.88 26.11
CA GLU A 83 16.68 -3.63 27.35
C GLU A 83 17.48 -4.93 27.42
N LYS A 84 17.75 -5.58 26.29
CA LYS A 84 18.67 -6.73 26.21
C LYS A 84 20.11 -6.30 26.50
N ILE A 85 20.60 -5.25 25.84
CA ILE A 85 21.99 -4.77 26.00
C ILE A 85 22.27 -4.32 27.43
N LYS A 86 21.35 -3.60 28.08
CA LYS A 86 21.53 -3.13 29.47
C LYS A 86 21.78 -4.25 30.48
N LYS A 87 21.33 -5.48 30.18
CA LYS A 87 21.44 -6.66 31.05
C LYS A 87 22.71 -7.47 30.83
N ILE A 88 23.46 -7.17 29.77
CA ILE A 88 24.62 -7.95 29.34
C ILE A 88 25.90 -7.34 29.91
N ALA A 89 26.75 -8.18 30.50
CA ALA A 89 28.13 -7.85 30.83
C ALA A 89 29.08 -8.58 29.87
N LEU A 90 30.14 -7.90 29.41
CA LEU A 90 31.01 -8.36 28.34
C LEU A 90 32.48 -8.41 28.78
N PRO A 91 33.27 -9.36 28.25
CA PRO A 91 34.73 -9.37 28.42
C PRO A 91 35.37 -8.11 27.83
N GLU A 92 36.50 -7.67 28.39
CA GLU A 92 37.17 -6.44 27.95
C GLU A 92 37.64 -6.51 26.49
N ASN A 93 38.20 -7.65 26.10
CA ASN A 93 38.81 -7.88 24.80
C ASN A 93 37.80 -8.34 23.73
N CYS A 94 36.50 -8.18 23.96
CA CYS A 94 35.51 -8.54 22.95
C CYS A 94 35.44 -7.52 21.80
N ILE A 95 35.16 -8.02 20.59
CA ILE A 95 34.88 -7.23 19.40
C ILE A 95 33.35 -7.12 19.26
N LEU A 96 32.85 -5.91 19.04
CA LEU A 96 31.44 -5.70 18.68
C LEU A 96 31.31 -5.77 17.17
N PHE A 97 30.27 -6.40 16.66
CA PHE A 97 30.01 -6.45 15.23
C PHE A 97 28.55 -6.23 14.89
N THR A 98 28.31 -5.72 13.69
CA THR A 98 27.01 -5.72 13.04
C THR A 98 27.11 -6.39 11.67
N MET A 99 26.01 -7.00 11.23
CA MET A 99 25.92 -7.56 9.88
C MET A 99 24.59 -7.16 9.23
N ASP A 100 24.61 -6.97 7.92
CA ASP A 100 23.44 -6.68 7.10
C ASP A 100 23.28 -7.77 6.04
N VAL A 101 22.08 -8.35 5.93
CA VAL A 101 21.76 -9.32 4.87
C VAL A 101 21.44 -8.57 3.58
N ASP A 102 22.23 -8.80 2.54
CA ASP A 102 22.03 -8.10 1.27
C ASP A 102 20.74 -8.57 0.58
N SER A 103 19.79 -7.64 0.47
CA SER A 103 18.57 -7.80 -0.33
C SER A 103 17.76 -9.05 0.04
N LEU A 104 17.62 -9.33 1.34
CA LEU A 104 17.02 -10.56 1.90
C LEU A 104 15.77 -11.02 1.13
N TYR A 105 14.72 -10.20 1.12
CA TYR A 105 13.42 -10.58 0.56
C TYR A 105 13.49 -11.05 -0.89
N THR A 106 14.29 -10.40 -1.73
CA THR A 106 14.40 -10.75 -3.16
C THR A 106 15.28 -11.96 -3.41
N ASN A 107 16.09 -12.36 -2.42
CA ASN A 107 17.10 -13.37 -2.55
C ASN A 107 16.69 -14.73 -1.96
N ILE A 108 15.75 -14.79 -1.02
CA ILE A 108 15.25 -16.06 -0.44
C ILE A 108 14.83 -17.03 -1.56
N ASP A 109 15.35 -18.26 -1.54
CA ASP A 109 14.84 -19.31 -2.41
C ASP A 109 13.43 -19.74 -1.97
N ILE A 110 12.51 -19.86 -2.93
CA ILE A 110 11.10 -20.16 -2.64
C ILE A 110 10.96 -21.55 -2.01
N THR A 111 11.73 -22.53 -2.49
CA THR A 111 11.64 -23.91 -2.02
C THR A 111 12.22 -24.05 -0.62
N GLU A 112 13.38 -23.43 -0.38
CA GLU A 112 14.01 -23.40 0.94
C GLU A 112 13.13 -22.67 1.96
N GLY A 113 12.57 -21.51 1.61
CA GLY A 113 11.71 -20.77 2.52
C GLY A 113 10.39 -21.47 2.83
N ILE A 114 9.77 -22.15 1.86
CA ILE A 114 8.61 -23.02 2.14
C ILE A 114 9.00 -24.16 3.08
N THR A 115 10.19 -24.75 2.89
CA THR A 115 10.70 -25.81 3.75
C THR A 115 10.94 -25.30 5.18
N ALA A 116 11.48 -24.09 5.33
CA ALA A 116 11.65 -23.47 6.63
C ALA A 116 10.32 -23.26 7.36
N VAL A 117 9.28 -22.84 6.64
CA VAL A 117 7.92 -22.75 7.19
C VAL A 117 7.40 -24.14 7.58
N LYS A 118 7.57 -25.17 6.75
CA LYS A 118 7.17 -26.54 7.12
C LYS A 118 7.84 -26.99 8.42
N ASN A 119 9.15 -26.79 8.54
CA ASN A 119 9.93 -27.21 9.70
C ASN A 119 9.47 -26.51 10.99
N ILE A 120 9.22 -25.20 10.95
CA ILE A 120 8.75 -24.49 12.16
C ILE A 120 7.33 -24.87 12.55
N LEU A 121 6.46 -25.18 11.58
CA LEU A 121 5.10 -25.67 11.84
C LEU A 121 5.15 -27.02 12.57
N LEU A 122 6.02 -27.94 12.11
CA LEU A 122 6.24 -29.25 12.74
C LEU A 122 6.85 -29.12 14.15
N LYS A 123 7.79 -28.18 14.33
CA LYS A 123 8.43 -27.90 15.62
C LYS A 123 7.44 -27.39 16.67
N TYR A 124 6.43 -26.63 16.25
CA TYR A 124 5.40 -26.06 17.12
C TYR A 124 4.00 -26.48 16.64
N PRO A 125 3.60 -27.73 16.92
CA PRO A 125 2.33 -28.27 16.43
C PRO A 125 1.13 -27.57 17.10
N ASN A 126 0.07 -27.35 16.32
CA ASN A 126 -1.18 -26.77 16.82
C ASN A 126 -2.38 -27.40 16.11
N ALA A 127 -3.22 -28.13 16.86
CA ALA A 127 -4.37 -28.85 16.30
C ALA A 127 -5.42 -27.94 15.62
N ARG A 128 -5.47 -26.64 15.96
CA ARG A 128 -6.39 -25.67 15.37
C ARG A 128 -5.81 -24.94 14.15
N ARG A 129 -4.53 -25.19 13.82
CA ARG A 129 -3.82 -24.52 12.73
C ARG A 129 -3.89 -25.38 11.47
N PRO A 130 -4.37 -24.85 10.33
CA PRO A 130 -4.50 -25.61 9.09
C PRO A 130 -3.16 -25.65 8.33
N ASP A 131 -2.19 -26.43 8.83
CA ASP A 131 -0.79 -26.40 8.37
C ASP A 131 -0.65 -26.75 6.89
N LYS A 132 -1.41 -27.75 6.42
CA LYS A 132 -1.40 -28.17 5.01
C LYS A 132 -1.87 -27.03 4.09
N GLU A 133 -2.96 -26.37 4.44
CA GLU A 133 -3.55 -25.28 3.68
C GLU A 133 -2.68 -24.03 3.74
N ILE A 134 -2.04 -23.75 4.89
CA ILE A 134 -1.07 -22.65 5.03
C ILE A 134 0.10 -22.83 4.06
N ILE A 135 0.67 -24.03 3.97
CA ILE A 135 1.78 -24.31 3.06
C ILE A 135 1.35 -24.19 1.60
N GLN A 136 0.18 -24.72 1.24
CA GLN A 136 -0.35 -24.59 -0.13
C GLN A 136 -0.61 -23.13 -0.51
N LEU A 137 -1.19 -22.37 0.41
CA LEU A 137 -1.50 -20.96 0.18
C LEU A 137 -0.25 -20.08 0.12
N LEU A 138 0.77 -20.42 0.90
CA LEU A 138 2.10 -19.81 0.83
C LEU A 138 2.76 -20.07 -0.52
N ASP A 139 2.73 -21.30 -1.01
CA ASP A 139 3.28 -21.68 -2.32
C ASP A 139 2.62 -20.88 -3.46
N ILE A 140 1.29 -20.78 -3.45
CA ILE A 140 0.53 -19.96 -4.42
C ILE A 140 0.96 -18.49 -4.32
N ASN A 141 1.03 -17.93 -3.11
CA ASN A 141 1.39 -16.53 -2.90
C ASN A 141 2.81 -16.20 -3.36
N LEU A 142 3.75 -17.14 -3.26
CA LEU A 142 5.14 -16.96 -3.69
C LEU A 142 5.32 -17.19 -5.20
N ARG A 143 4.74 -18.26 -5.76
CA ARG A 143 4.95 -18.66 -7.16
C ARG A 143 4.03 -17.98 -8.17
N ARG A 144 2.89 -17.42 -7.73
CA ARG A 144 1.90 -16.75 -8.59
C ARG A 144 1.83 -15.25 -8.29
N ASN A 145 2.96 -14.64 -7.97
CA ASN A 145 3.03 -13.20 -7.69
C ASN A 145 3.33 -12.40 -8.97
N ASP A 146 2.29 -12.16 -9.78
CA ASP A 146 2.36 -11.35 -10.99
C ASP A 146 2.03 -9.87 -10.73
N PHE A 147 2.61 -8.95 -11.50
CA PHE A 147 2.36 -7.52 -11.40
C PHE A 147 2.48 -6.77 -12.73
N GLU A 148 1.78 -5.65 -12.83
CA GLU A 148 1.88 -4.73 -13.97
C GLU A 148 3.00 -3.70 -13.76
N PHE A 149 3.86 -3.55 -14.76
CA PHE A 149 4.81 -2.45 -14.88
C PHE A 149 4.85 -1.96 -16.34
N ASN A 150 4.69 -0.65 -16.52
CA ASN A 150 4.73 0.00 -17.84
C ASN A 150 3.83 -0.66 -18.92
N GLY A 151 2.64 -1.13 -18.51
CA GLY A 151 1.67 -1.79 -19.40
C GLY A 151 1.95 -3.26 -19.69
N ASN A 152 3.06 -3.81 -19.21
CA ASN A 152 3.41 -5.22 -19.33
C ASN A 152 3.20 -5.96 -18.00
N PHE A 153 2.92 -7.26 -18.07
CA PHE A 153 2.80 -8.14 -16.92
C PHE A 153 4.09 -8.93 -16.71
N PHE A 154 4.51 -9.03 -15.46
CA PHE A 154 5.72 -9.75 -15.05
C PHE A 154 5.37 -10.70 -13.92
N LEU A 155 6.04 -11.86 -13.88
CA LEU A 155 5.95 -12.82 -12.80
C LEU A 155 7.24 -12.80 -11.99
N GLN A 156 7.14 -12.66 -10.67
CA GLN A 156 8.30 -12.83 -9.79
C GLN A 156 8.66 -14.32 -9.67
N ILE A 157 9.90 -14.66 -10.03
CA ILE A 157 10.38 -16.06 -10.07
C ILE A 157 11.29 -16.43 -8.88
N LYS A 158 11.79 -15.45 -8.13
CA LYS A 158 12.70 -15.63 -6.98
C LYS A 158 12.35 -14.65 -5.86
N GLY A 159 12.58 -15.06 -4.61
CA GLY A 159 12.29 -14.25 -3.44
C GLY A 159 10.79 -14.12 -3.14
N THR A 160 10.48 -13.23 -2.20
CA THR A 160 9.14 -12.79 -1.86
C THR A 160 8.96 -11.32 -2.20
N ALA A 161 7.77 -10.91 -2.63
CA ALA A 161 7.50 -9.52 -2.96
C ALA A 161 7.50 -8.64 -1.69
N MET A 162 8.31 -7.59 -1.72
CA MET A 162 8.18 -6.49 -0.77
C MET A 162 6.80 -5.86 -0.94
N GLY A 163 5.95 -5.96 0.09
CA GLY A 163 4.57 -5.48 0.07
C GLY A 163 3.52 -6.54 0.42
N LYS A 164 3.89 -7.83 0.45
CA LYS A 164 3.06 -8.89 1.01
C LYS A 164 3.04 -8.78 2.55
N LYS A 165 1.86 -9.01 3.15
CA LYS A 165 1.68 -8.94 4.61
C LYS A 165 2.57 -9.92 5.36
N PHE A 166 2.56 -11.19 4.94
CA PHE A 166 3.35 -12.26 5.57
C PHE A 166 4.86 -12.19 5.31
N ALA A 167 5.34 -11.34 4.40
CA ALA A 167 6.73 -11.37 3.95
C ALA A 167 7.74 -11.20 5.10
N PRO A 168 7.56 -10.27 6.07
CA PRO A 168 8.47 -10.14 7.20
C PRO A 168 8.53 -11.39 8.07
N ALA A 169 7.36 -11.96 8.43
CA ALA A 169 7.30 -13.18 9.23
C ALA A 169 7.95 -14.37 8.51
N TYR A 170 7.67 -14.53 7.22
CA TYR A 170 8.28 -15.55 6.36
C TYR A 170 9.81 -15.42 6.29
N ALA A 171 10.31 -14.21 6.02
CA ALA A 171 11.75 -13.95 5.96
C ALA A 171 12.42 -14.24 7.31
N ASN A 172 11.76 -13.88 8.42
CA ASN A 172 12.29 -14.10 9.75
C ASN A 172 12.37 -15.59 10.12
N ILE A 173 11.37 -16.39 9.71
CA ILE A 173 11.35 -17.85 9.88
C ILE A 173 12.48 -18.50 9.06
N PHE A 174 12.62 -18.12 7.79
CA PHE A 174 13.70 -18.61 6.93
C PHE A 174 15.07 -18.29 7.55
N MET A 175 15.29 -17.03 7.95
CA MET A 175 16.55 -16.63 8.56
C MET A 175 16.81 -17.35 9.88
N ALA A 176 15.80 -17.62 10.70
CA ALA A 176 15.97 -18.37 11.94
C ALA A 176 16.48 -19.80 11.70
N GLN A 177 15.98 -20.48 10.67
CA GLN A 177 16.49 -21.80 10.29
C GLN A 177 17.90 -21.69 9.69
N TRP A 178 18.11 -20.77 8.76
CA TRP A 178 19.43 -20.52 8.16
C TRP A 178 20.49 -20.22 9.23
N GLU A 179 20.16 -19.42 10.25
CA GLU A 179 21.06 -19.13 11.37
C GLU A 179 21.39 -20.36 12.19
N ALA A 180 20.39 -21.18 12.52
CA ALA A 180 20.61 -22.39 13.30
C ALA A 180 21.56 -23.36 12.57
N GLU A 181 21.38 -23.52 11.27
CA GLU A 181 22.22 -24.38 10.43
C GLU A 181 23.62 -23.79 10.21
N ALA A 182 23.72 -22.50 9.88
CA ALA A 182 25.00 -21.82 9.65
C ALA A 182 25.85 -21.78 10.92
N LEU A 183 25.28 -21.37 12.05
CA LEU A 183 25.98 -21.29 13.33
C LEU A 183 26.39 -22.66 13.87
N HIS A 184 25.69 -23.74 13.50
CA HIS A 184 26.10 -25.10 13.85
C HIS A 184 27.39 -25.52 13.14
N ARG A 185 27.63 -25.04 11.91
CA ARG A 185 28.86 -25.32 11.14
C ARG A 185 30.06 -24.50 11.59
N CYS A 186 29.84 -23.39 12.30
CA CYS A 186 30.92 -22.52 12.76
C CYS A 186 31.71 -23.17 13.92
N PRO A 187 33.04 -23.30 13.82
CA PRO A 187 33.88 -23.83 14.91
C PRO A 187 33.82 -22.96 16.17
N LYS A 188 33.80 -21.63 15.98
CA LYS A 188 33.70 -20.61 17.02
C LYS A 188 32.38 -19.86 16.83
N LYS A 189 31.69 -19.58 17.93
CA LYS A 189 30.37 -18.94 17.94
C LYS A 189 30.43 -17.61 18.67
N PRO A 190 29.67 -16.60 18.21
CA PRO A 190 29.58 -15.33 18.92
C PRO A 190 28.98 -15.53 20.32
N LEU A 191 29.43 -14.73 21.28
CA LEU A 191 28.92 -14.74 22.66
C LEU A 191 27.45 -14.30 22.70
N HIS A 192 27.13 -13.26 21.92
CA HIS A 192 25.78 -12.80 21.73
C HIS A 192 25.51 -12.59 20.24
N TYR A 193 24.29 -12.92 19.83
CA TYR A 193 23.84 -12.79 18.45
C TYR A 193 22.35 -12.43 18.44
N PHE A 194 22.05 -11.21 18.01
CA PHE A 194 20.72 -10.64 17.98
C PHE A 194 20.40 -10.14 16.57
N ARG A 195 19.19 -10.41 16.09
CA ARG A 195 18.75 -10.04 14.75
C ARG A 195 17.39 -9.35 14.78
N TYR A 196 17.35 -8.21 14.12
CA TYR A 196 16.14 -7.49 13.77
C TYR A 196 15.97 -7.55 12.25
N LEU A 197 15.09 -8.42 11.76
CA LEU A 197 14.88 -8.67 10.32
C LEU A 197 16.20 -8.97 9.59
N ASP A 198 16.71 -8.01 8.82
CA ASP A 198 17.90 -8.12 7.97
C ASP A 198 19.18 -7.70 8.71
N ASP A 199 19.05 -6.94 9.81
CA ASP A 199 20.15 -6.38 10.58
C ASP A 199 20.51 -7.30 11.75
N VAL A 200 21.79 -7.61 11.92
CA VAL A 200 22.35 -8.41 13.01
C VAL A 200 23.30 -7.56 13.85
N TRP A 201 23.27 -7.79 15.16
CA TRP A 201 24.24 -7.31 16.13
C TRP A 201 24.81 -8.49 16.90
N GLY A 202 26.10 -8.44 17.23
CA GLY A 202 26.67 -9.46 18.09
C GLY A 202 27.99 -9.08 18.74
N VAL A 203 28.47 -10.01 19.58
CA VAL A 203 29.72 -9.89 20.32
C VAL A 203 30.60 -11.09 20.00
N TRP A 204 31.82 -10.81 19.62
CA TRP A 204 32.84 -11.79 19.29
C TRP A 204 33.96 -11.75 20.33
N THR A 205 34.38 -12.91 20.84
CA THR A 205 35.37 -13.01 21.92
C THR A 205 36.68 -13.66 21.48
N TYR A 206 36.84 -13.91 20.19
CA TYR A 206 38.03 -14.52 19.59
C TYR A 206 38.77 -13.50 18.73
N SER A 207 39.80 -13.95 18.00
CA SER A 207 40.62 -13.05 17.19
C SER A 207 39.83 -12.48 15.99
N GLN A 208 40.38 -11.42 15.40
CA GLN A 208 39.82 -10.80 14.20
C GLN A 208 39.88 -11.74 12.99
N GLU A 209 40.92 -12.58 12.90
CA GLU A 209 41.07 -13.60 11.85
C GLU A 209 39.99 -14.67 11.98
N ASP A 210 39.71 -15.13 13.20
CA ASP A 210 38.61 -16.06 13.47
C ASP A 210 37.25 -15.45 13.08
N PHE A 211 37.08 -14.14 13.27
CA PHE A 211 35.86 -13.44 12.85
C PHE A 211 35.70 -13.43 11.33
N GLN A 212 36.80 -13.25 10.57
CA GLN A 212 36.76 -13.34 9.11
C GLN A 212 36.41 -14.76 8.64
N LEU A 213 36.97 -15.79 9.28
CA LEU A 213 36.63 -17.19 8.98
C LEU A 213 35.16 -17.49 9.31
N PHE A 214 34.65 -16.97 10.42
CA PHE A 214 33.24 -17.05 10.78
C PHE A 214 32.36 -16.42 9.68
N LEU A 215 32.67 -15.20 9.24
CA LEU A 215 31.93 -14.52 8.18
C LEU A 215 32.00 -15.27 6.85
N GLN A 216 33.17 -15.81 6.49
CA GLN A 216 33.35 -16.62 5.29
C GLN A 216 32.49 -17.89 5.36
N THR A 217 32.45 -18.55 6.52
CA THR A 217 31.63 -19.75 6.74
C THR A 217 30.15 -19.42 6.55
N LEU A 218 29.67 -18.32 7.14
CA LEU A 218 28.28 -17.86 6.94
C LEU A 218 27.96 -17.58 5.46
N ASN A 219 28.84 -16.86 4.75
CA ASN A 219 28.64 -16.54 3.34
C ASN A 219 28.77 -17.76 2.41
N SER A 220 29.46 -18.81 2.83
CA SER A 220 29.54 -20.08 2.09
C SER A 220 28.34 -21.00 2.34
N HIS A 221 27.52 -20.73 3.36
CA HIS A 221 26.46 -21.65 3.78
C HIS A 221 25.32 -21.74 2.77
N ASN A 222 24.93 -20.62 2.16
CA ASN A 222 23.84 -20.56 1.19
C ASN A 222 24.17 -19.58 0.07
N PRO A 223 24.13 -19.99 -1.22
CA PRO A 223 24.52 -19.14 -2.34
C PRO A 223 23.56 -17.95 -2.58
N SER A 224 22.34 -18.02 -2.04
CA SER A 224 21.36 -16.94 -2.16
C SER A 224 21.49 -15.88 -1.07
N ILE A 225 22.17 -16.15 0.05
CA ILE A 225 22.26 -15.23 1.19
C ILE A 225 23.68 -14.72 1.33
N THR A 226 23.83 -13.40 1.38
CA THR A 226 25.13 -12.75 1.57
C THR A 226 25.05 -11.73 2.70
N LEU A 227 26.01 -11.81 3.62
CA LEU A 227 26.19 -10.92 4.76
C LEU A 227 27.34 -9.96 4.53
N LYS A 228 27.10 -8.68 4.84
CA LYS A 228 28.12 -7.64 4.94
C LYS A 228 28.30 -7.30 6.41
N ALA A 229 29.50 -7.48 6.94
CA ALA A 229 29.80 -7.22 8.34
C ALA A 229 30.63 -5.95 8.53
N SER A 230 30.44 -5.29 9.66
CA SER A 230 31.39 -4.32 10.21
C SER A 230 31.68 -4.69 11.66
N SER A 231 32.96 -4.59 12.06
CA SER A 231 33.42 -4.94 13.39
C SER A 231 34.27 -3.82 13.98
N ASN A 232 34.13 -3.58 15.27
CA ASN A 232 34.87 -2.55 15.99
C ASN A 232 35.05 -2.92 17.46
N ASN A 233 36.21 -2.58 18.02
CA ASN A 233 36.54 -2.87 19.42
C ASN A 233 35.85 -1.95 20.43
N ILE A 234 35.39 -0.78 20.00
CA ILE A 234 34.90 0.29 20.85
C ILE A 234 33.40 0.50 20.67
N SER A 235 32.92 0.62 19.43
CA SER A 235 31.53 0.99 19.16
C SER A 235 31.00 0.50 17.83
N VAL A 236 29.72 0.11 17.80
CA VAL A 236 28.99 -0.24 16.58
C VAL A 236 27.59 0.39 16.56
N ASP A 237 27.11 0.67 15.35
CA ASP A 237 25.78 1.22 15.12
C ASP A 237 24.81 0.09 14.76
N PHE A 238 23.67 0.03 15.45
CA PHE A 238 22.60 -0.93 15.22
C PHE A 238 21.23 -0.27 15.41
N LEU A 239 20.36 -0.42 14.41
CA LEU A 239 19.05 0.28 14.34
C LEU A 239 19.22 1.80 14.50
N ASP A 240 18.56 2.38 15.51
CA ASP A 240 18.63 3.80 15.85
C ASP A 240 19.62 4.10 16.99
N THR A 241 20.54 3.17 17.28
CA THR A 241 21.43 3.21 18.45
C THR A 241 22.89 3.00 18.08
N THR A 242 23.79 3.59 18.87
CA THR A 242 25.21 3.24 18.91
C THR A 242 25.47 2.56 20.25
N THR A 243 25.90 1.31 20.23
CA THR A 243 26.40 0.61 21.42
C THR A 243 27.89 0.79 21.52
N PHE A 244 28.41 1.19 22.68
CA PHE A 244 29.83 1.45 22.84
C PHE A 244 30.36 1.13 24.23
N LYS A 245 31.66 0.85 24.31
CA LYS A 245 32.41 0.71 25.57
C LYS A 245 32.67 2.12 26.12
N GLY A 246 31.77 2.60 26.97
CA GLY A 246 31.91 3.91 27.61
C GLY A 246 32.92 3.93 28.75
N PRO A 247 33.10 5.08 29.42
CA PRO A 247 34.10 5.26 30.47
C PRO A 247 33.95 4.26 31.63
N SER A 248 32.72 3.89 31.96
CA SER A 248 32.41 2.95 33.05
C SER A 248 32.54 1.48 32.64
N PHE A 249 32.90 1.18 31.37
CA PHE A 249 32.97 -0.20 30.88
C PHE A 249 34.05 -1.02 31.60
N ALA A 250 35.20 -0.43 31.90
CA ALA A 250 36.29 -1.10 32.63
C ALA A 250 35.89 -1.56 34.05
N ILE A 251 34.87 -0.93 34.64
CA ILE A 251 34.40 -1.26 36.00
C ILE A 251 33.15 -2.12 35.94
N THR A 252 32.20 -1.77 35.07
CA THR A 252 30.87 -2.39 35.03
C THR A 252 30.78 -3.57 34.08
N HIS A 253 31.73 -3.67 33.13
CA HIS A 253 31.67 -4.55 31.96
C HIS A 253 30.40 -4.39 31.12
N ARG A 254 29.68 -3.27 31.25
CA ARG A 254 28.41 -3.00 30.53
C ARG A 254 28.56 -1.95 29.47
N LEU A 255 27.93 -2.18 28.32
CA LEU A 255 27.90 -1.22 27.22
C LEU A 255 27.01 -0.02 27.54
N ASP A 256 27.47 1.14 27.09
CA ASP A 256 26.65 2.34 27.02
C ASP A 256 25.92 2.39 25.68
N LEU A 257 24.75 3.05 25.67
CA LEU A 257 23.96 3.27 24.47
C LEU A 257 23.74 4.76 24.27
N LYS A 258 23.78 5.20 23.02
CA LYS A 258 23.36 6.54 22.60
C LYS A 258 22.59 6.49 21.30
N VAL A 259 21.90 7.58 20.97
CA VAL A 259 21.14 7.70 19.72
C VAL A 259 22.11 7.81 18.55
N TYR A 260 21.90 6.99 17.53
CA TYR A 260 22.64 7.11 16.28
C TYR A 260 21.92 8.06 15.32
N PHE A 261 22.64 9.06 14.83
CA PHE A 261 22.20 9.94 13.75
C PHE A 261 23.03 9.61 12.51
N LYS A 262 22.37 9.14 11.45
CA LYS A 262 23.06 8.84 10.19
C LYS A 262 23.71 10.12 9.64
N PRO A 263 24.93 10.06 9.09
CA PRO A 263 25.57 11.22 8.47
C PRO A 263 24.72 11.86 7.35
N THR A 264 23.86 11.08 6.71
CA THR A 264 22.93 11.53 5.65
C THR A 264 21.59 12.04 6.19
N ASP A 265 21.38 12.04 7.51
CA ASP A 265 20.14 12.55 8.12
C ASP A 265 20.16 14.08 8.10
N THR A 266 19.29 14.67 7.27
CA THR A 266 19.13 16.13 7.20
C THR A 266 18.22 16.67 8.31
N HIS A 267 17.78 15.82 9.24
CA HIS A 267 16.81 16.12 10.30
C HIS A 267 15.56 16.83 9.75
N ALA A 268 15.03 16.32 8.63
CA ALA A 268 13.90 16.89 7.90
C ALA A 268 12.55 16.68 8.62
N LEU A 269 12.42 17.25 9.82
CA LEU A 269 11.19 17.26 10.62
C LEU A 269 10.19 18.28 10.06
N LEU A 270 9.02 18.49 10.68
CA LEU A 270 8.05 19.47 10.16
C LEU A 270 8.62 20.90 10.20
N PHE A 271 8.24 21.77 9.27
CA PHE A 271 8.47 23.21 9.39
C PHE A 271 7.42 23.81 10.33
N LYS A 272 7.79 24.79 11.16
CA LYS A 272 6.83 25.41 12.10
C LYS A 272 5.69 26.16 11.37
N SER A 273 5.97 26.64 10.16
CA SER A 273 5.02 27.33 9.27
C SER A 273 4.09 26.38 8.49
N SER A 274 4.28 25.06 8.59
CA SER A 274 3.44 24.11 7.86
C SER A 274 1.98 24.07 8.37
N TYR A 275 1.07 23.52 7.57
CA TYR A 275 -0.37 23.53 7.90
C TYR A 275 -0.79 22.27 8.65
N HIS A 276 -0.35 22.15 9.90
CA HIS A 276 -0.66 21.02 10.79
C HIS A 276 -1.32 21.49 12.09
N PRO A 277 -2.10 20.60 12.77
CA PRO A 277 -2.62 20.88 14.09
C PRO A 277 -1.53 21.33 15.07
N LYS A 278 -1.84 22.34 15.91
CA LYS A 278 -0.86 22.93 16.85
C LYS A 278 -0.18 21.89 17.76
N HIS A 279 -0.92 20.89 18.21
CA HIS A 279 -0.40 19.84 19.10
C HIS A 279 0.62 18.91 18.40
N THR A 280 0.57 18.76 17.07
CA THR A 280 1.49 17.92 16.31
C THR A 280 2.94 18.38 16.47
N TYR A 281 3.17 19.70 16.54
CA TYR A 281 4.51 20.26 16.73
C TYR A 281 5.13 19.90 18.08
N ALA A 282 4.36 20.04 19.15
CA ALA A 282 4.81 19.67 20.50
C ALA A 282 4.96 18.15 20.64
N GLY A 283 4.02 17.39 20.06
CA GLY A 283 4.06 15.93 20.04
C GLY A 283 5.31 15.38 19.33
N LEU A 284 5.70 16.00 18.21
CA LEU A 284 6.92 15.66 17.49
C LEU A 284 8.16 15.82 18.37
N ILE A 285 8.31 16.98 19.04
CA ILE A 285 9.45 17.22 19.93
C ILE A 285 9.43 16.25 21.11
N LYS A 286 8.27 16.11 21.78
CA LYS A 286 8.12 15.20 22.92
C LYS A 286 8.46 13.76 22.54
N SER A 287 8.05 13.29 21.36
CA SER A 287 8.37 11.94 20.89
C SER A 287 9.86 11.70 20.69
N GLN A 288 10.60 12.68 20.17
CA GLN A 288 12.06 12.58 20.02
C GLN A 288 12.78 12.62 21.36
N LEU A 289 12.37 13.51 22.28
CA LEU A 289 12.94 13.57 23.62
C LEU A 289 12.72 12.26 24.38
N LEU A 290 11.52 11.68 24.31
CA LEU A 290 11.24 10.37 24.90
C LEU A 290 12.08 9.26 24.26
N ARG A 291 12.26 9.30 22.92
CA ARG A 291 13.13 8.34 22.22
C ARG A 291 14.57 8.44 22.72
N PHE A 292 15.13 9.65 22.79
CA PHE A 292 16.50 9.86 23.26
C PHE A 292 16.67 9.43 24.71
N HIS A 293 15.72 9.78 25.57
CA HIS A 293 15.77 9.43 26.99
C HIS A 293 15.70 7.92 27.23
N ARG A 294 14.95 7.17 26.42
CA ARG A 294 14.87 5.71 26.52
C ARG A 294 16.13 5.00 26.03
N ILE A 295 16.77 5.55 25.00
CA ILE A 295 17.95 4.97 24.36
C ILE A 295 19.23 5.28 25.16
N CYS A 296 19.45 6.56 25.50
CA CYS A 296 20.70 6.99 26.09
C CYS A 296 20.87 6.46 27.52
N THR A 297 21.97 5.76 27.81
CA THR A 297 22.33 5.36 29.17
C THR A 297 22.90 6.53 29.96
N ARG A 298 23.70 7.38 29.31
CA ARG A 298 24.31 8.57 29.92
C ARG A 298 23.49 9.82 29.64
N ASN A 299 23.38 10.66 30.67
CA ASN A 299 22.68 11.95 30.58
C ASN A 299 23.40 12.94 29.63
N GLU A 300 24.71 12.80 29.46
CA GLU A 300 25.50 13.62 28.54
C GLU A 300 25.12 13.38 27.09
N ASP A 301 25.03 12.11 26.69
CA ASP A 301 24.59 11.69 25.35
C ASP A 301 23.15 12.16 25.07
N PHE A 302 22.26 12.09 26.07
CA PHE A 302 20.91 12.64 25.95
C PHE A 302 20.90 14.16 25.72
N LYS A 303 21.73 14.91 26.46
CA LYS A 303 21.88 16.36 26.30
C LYS A 303 22.44 16.71 24.93
N GLU A 304 23.39 15.94 24.42
CA GLU A 304 23.96 16.12 23.08
C GLU A 304 22.94 15.87 21.98
N ALA A 305 22.25 14.74 22.00
CA ALA A 305 21.17 14.44 21.04
C ALA A 305 20.08 15.52 21.05
N THR A 306 19.74 16.04 22.23
CA THR A 306 18.79 17.15 22.39
C THR A 306 19.31 18.45 21.76
N ARG A 307 20.59 18.77 21.95
CA ARG A 307 21.23 19.96 21.34
C ARG A 307 21.18 19.88 19.81
N THR A 308 21.55 18.73 19.25
CA THR A 308 21.50 18.47 17.80
C THR A 308 20.08 18.66 17.25
N LEU A 309 19.09 18.06 17.90
CA LEU A 309 17.67 18.22 17.52
C LEU A 309 17.21 19.68 17.58
N PHE A 310 17.57 20.41 18.64
CA PHE A 310 17.11 21.79 18.85
C PHE A 310 17.74 22.76 17.85
N SER A 311 19.02 22.54 17.52
CA SER A 311 19.70 23.25 16.44
C SER A 311 18.96 23.05 15.12
N ALA A 312 18.68 21.80 14.75
CA ALA A 312 17.96 21.47 13.52
C ALA A 312 16.55 22.09 13.46
N LEU A 313 15.80 22.05 14.57
CA LEU A 313 14.44 22.61 14.62
C LEU A 313 14.41 24.14 14.60
N THR A 314 15.43 24.79 15.16
CA THR A 314 15.53 26.26 15.11
C THR A 314 15.61 26.75 13.66
N ASN A 315 16.41 26.06 12.82
CA ASN A 315 16.48 26.33 11.37
C ASN A 315 15.15 26.08 10.63
N ARG A 316 14.19 25.42 11.27
CA ARG A 316 12.84 25.13 10.74
C ARG A 316 11.75 26.03 11.32
N GLY A 317 12.14 27.11 11.99
CA GLY A 317 11.24 28.15 12.51
C GLY A 317 10.68 27.89 13.91
N TYR A 318 11.25 26.95 14.67
CA TYR A 318 10.83 26.72 16.06
C TYR A 318 11.55 27.69 16.99
N SER A 319 10.79 28.45 17.80
CA SER A 319 11.39 29.36 18.76
C SER A 319 12.07 28.60 19.92
N ARG A 320 13.18 29.14 20.43
CA ARG A 320 13.89 28.58 21.58
C ARG A 320 12.99 28.46 22.82
N SER A 321 12.08 29.42 23.04
CA SER A 321 11.10 29.39 24.12
C SER A 321 10.15 28.20 24.02
N PHE A 322 9.63 27.91 22.82
CA PHE A 322 8.76 26.77 22.57
C PHE A 322 9.48 25.43 22.75
N LEU A 323 10.73 25.34 22.28
CA LEU A 323 11.57 24.15 22.46
C LEU A 323 11.84 23.88 23.95
N ARG A 324 12.17 24.93 24.73
CA ARG A 324 12.37 24.83 26.18
C ARG A 324 11.09 24.41 26.90
N GLN A 325 9.94 24.97 26.54
CA GLN A 325 8.66 24.57 27.09
C GLN A 325 8.39 23.08 26.84
N CYS A 326 8.63 22.59 25.63
CA CYS A 326 8.49 21.16 25.31
C CYS A 326 9.47 20.29 26.10
N LYS A 327 10.70 20.78 26.32
CA LYS A 327 11.71 20.10 27.15
C LYS A 327 11.29 20.01 28.63
N ASN A 328 10.62 21.03 29.16
CA ASN A 328 10.17 20.98 30.55
C ASN A 328 8.98 20.01 30.69
N SER A 329 8.08 19.98 29.71
CA SER A 329 6.86 19.15 29.77
C SER A 329 7.06 17.67 29.37
N PHE A 330 8.21 17.25 28.82
CA PHE A 330 8.38 15.82 28.45
C PHE A 330 8.53 14.90 29.66
N LEU A 331 9.08 15.40 30.77
CA LEU A 331 9.24 14.68 32.03
C LEU A 331 7.97 14.66 32.88
N GLU A 332 7.00 15.53 32.59
CA GLU A 332 5.72 15.55 33.29
C GLU A 332 4.95 14.25 33.03
N SER A 333 4.86 13.40 34.05
CA SER A 333 3.99 12.23 34.06
C SER A 333 2.55 12.70 34.24
N LYS A 334 1.75 12.61 33.18
CA LYS A 334 0.30 12.79 33.28
C LYS A 334 -0.34 11.42 33.51
N PRO A 335 -1.25 11.28 34.49
CA PRO A 335 -1.92 10.01 34.71
C PRO A 335 -2.64 9.58 33.42
N PRO A 336 -2.60 8.28 33.07
CA PRO A 336 -3.29 7.78 31.89
C PRO A 336 -4.79 8.03 32.06
N ASN A 337 -5.38 8.73 31.10
CA ASN A 337 -6.82 8.98 31.13
C ASN A 337 -7.54 7.74 30.59
N THR A 338 -8.28 7.05 31.45
CA THR A 338 -9.02 5.81 31.14
C THR A 338 -10.42 6.04 30.60
N SER A 339 -10.84 7.29 30.40
CA SER A 339 -12.17 7.59 29.84
C SER A 339 -12.33 7.01 28.43
N PRO A 340 -13.49 6.41 28.11
CA PRO A 340 -13.74 5.87 26.78
C PRO A 340 -13.79 7.00 25.75
N MET A 341 -13.24 6.77 24.56
CA MET A 341 -12.99 7.82 23.56
C MET A 341 -13.89 7.67 22.33
N LEU A 342 -14.47 8.78 21.88
CA LEU A 342 -15.20 8.87 20.61
C LEU A 342 -14.39 9.71 19.61
N PRO A 343 -13.73 9.08 18.61
CA PRO A 343 -12.95 9.82 17.63
C PRO A 343 -13.85 10.50 16.60
N LEU A 344 -13.84 11.83 16.58
CA LEU A 344 -14.41 12.61 15.49
C LEU A 344 -13.37 12.80 14.39
N VAL A 345 -13.51 12.04 13.31
CA VAL A 345 -12.53 11.97 12.22
C VAL A 345 -12.86 13.00 11.13
N MET A 346 -12.02 14.02 10.94
CA MET A 346 -12.19 15.06 9.92
C MET A 346 -10.87 15.38 9.21
N THR A 347 -10.92 15.94 8.00
CA THR A 347 -9.73 16.50 7.37
C THR A 347 -9.32 17.80 8.07
N TYR A 348 -8.03 18.00 8.35
CA TYR A 348 -7.57 19.20 9.07
C TYR A 348 -7.80 20.49 8.28
N SER A 349 -8.55 21.41 8.88
CA SER A 349 -8.71 22.79 8.43
C SER A 349 -9.03 23.70 9.63
N THR A 350 -8.89 25.01 9.45
CA THR A 350 -9.31 26.01 10.45
C THR A 350 -10.79 25.87 10.80
N SER A 351 -11.64 25.63 9.80
CA SER A 351 -13.07 25.38 9.98
C SER A 351 -13.33 24.08 10.73
N ALA A 352 -12.61 22.99 10.41
CA ALA A 352 -12.74 21.72 11.13
C ALA A 352 -12.33 21.87 12.60
N GLY A 353 -11.32 22.69 12.91
CA GLY A 353 -10.97 23.05 14.28
C GLY A 353 -12.12 23.72 15.04
N LYS A 354 -12.81 24.68 14.41
CA LYS A 354 -13.99 25.34 14.99
C LYS A 354 -15.16 24.38 15.20
N ILE A 355 -15.43 23.50 14.22
CA ILE A 355 -16.48 22.49 14.32
C ILE A 355 -16.20 21.57 15.51
N ILE A 356 -15.00 21.00 15.59
CA ILE A 356 -14.62 20.10 16.68
C ILE A 356 -14.73 20.79 18.04
N TYR A 357 -14.32 22.05 18.16
CA TYR A 357 -14.46 22.81 19.40
C TYR A 357 -15.94 22.94 19.82
N LYS A 358 -16.81 23.37 18.89
CA LYS A 358 -18.25 23.46 19.15
C LYS A 358 -18.87 22.10 19.48
N THR A 359 -18.51 21.06 18.73
CA THR A 359 -19.01 19.69 18.97
C THR A 359 -18.59 19.19 20.35
N LYS A 360 -17.36 19.43 20.79
CA LYS A 360 -16.90 19.05 22.14
C LYS A 360 -17.70 19.77 23.21
N ASN A 361 -17.89 21.08 23.10
CA ASN A 361 -18.65 21.86 24.08
C ASN A 361 -20.12 21.42 24.14
N ASN A 362 -20.75 21.21 22.98
CA ASN A 362 -22.12 20.73 22.89
C ASN A 362 -22.26 19.29 23.42
N PHE A 363 -21.26 18.45 23.22
CA PHE A 363 -21.27 17.08 23.73
C PHE A 363 -21.16 17.03 25.25
N SER A 364 -20.33 17.88 25.85
CA SER A 364 -20.30 18.01 27.32
C SER A 364 -21.66 18.44 27.88
N LYS A 365 -22.35 19.37 27.20
CA LYS A 365 -23.71 19.79 27.57
C LYS A 365 -24.74 18.65 27.39
N PHE A 366 -24.68 17.94 26.27
CA PHE A 366 -25.53 16.78 26.00
C PHE A 366 -25.38 15.68 27.07
N GLN A 367 -24.15 15.43 27.53
CA GLN A 367 -23.88 14.48 28.61
C GLN A 367 -24.43 14.93 29.97
N SER A 368 -24.56 16.23 30.22
CA SER A 368 -25.23 16.72 31.45
C SER A 368 -26.76 16.60 31.39
N GLU A 369 -27.33 16.56 30.19
CA GLU A 369 -28.78 16.53 29.97
C GLU A 369 -29.33 15.11 29.70
N THR A 370 -28.46 14.14 29.40
CA THR A 370 -28.85 12.78 29.02
C THR A 370 -27.99 11.70 29.69
N SER A 371 -28.56 10.50 29.88
CA SER A 371 -27.85 9.32 30.40
C SER A 371 -27.07 8.55 29.32
N LEU A 372 -27.02 9.06 28.09
CA LEU A 372 -26.38 8.39 26.95
C LEU A 372 -24.88 8.72 26.88
N LEU A 373 -24.07 7.70 26.59
CA LEU A 373 -22.61 7.80 26.48
C LEU A 373 -21.93 8.42 27.73
N PRO A 374 -22.23 7.96 28.96
CA PRO A 374 -21.68 8.53 30.17
C PRO A 374 -20.16 8.32 30.21
N GLY A 375 -19.43 9.38 30.59
CA GLY A 375 -17.97 9.34 30.71
C GLY A 375 -17.20 9.25 29.38
N TYR A 376 -17.88 9.15 28.23
CA TYR A 376 -17.20 9.21 26.93
C TYR A 376 -16.63 10.60 26.68
N ARG A 377 -15.50 10.67 25.98
CA ARG A 377 -14.88 11.93 25.58
C ARG A 377 -14.68 11.99 24.08
N ILE A 378 -15.15 13.07 23.47
CA ILE A 378 -14.85 13.33 22.06
C ILE A 378 -13.37 13.71 21.90
N ILE A 379 -12.67 12.98 21.04
CA ILE A 379 -11.31 13.30 20.62
C ILE A 379 -11.29 13.75 19.16
N ALA A 380 -10.38 14.67 18.85
CA ALA A 380 -10.18 15.17 17.49
C ALA A 380 -9.21 14.25 16.77
N ALA A 381 -9.65 13.61 15.68
CA ALA A 381 -8.78 12.80 14.83
C ALA A 381 -8.72 13.45 13.44
N TYR A 382 -7.53 13.88 13.03
CA TYR A 382 -7.37 14.59 11.76
C TYR A 382 -6.81 13.68 10.66
N LYS A 383 -7.53 13.57 9.54
CA LYS A 383 -7.00 13.01 8.29
C LYS A 383 -6.00 14.00 7.68
N ARG A 384 -4.92 13.47 7.10
CA ARG A 384 -3.92 14.24 6.37
C ARG A 384 -4.53 14.80 5.09
N ASN A 385 -4.26 16.08 4.79
CA ASN A 385 -4.60 16.67 3.50
C ASN A 385 -3.76 16.03 2.36
N PRO A 386 -4.31 15.90 1.14
CA PRO A 386 -3.52 15.54 -0.03
C PRO A 386 -2.36 16.54 -0.18
N ASN A 387 -1.13 16.03 -0.24
CA ASN A 387 0.06 16.85 -0.50
C ASN A 387 0.46 16.76 -1.96
N LEU A 388 1.46 17.55 -2.36
CA LEU A 388 1.95 17.57 -3.74
C LEU A 388 2.36 16.17 -4.23
N ARG A 389 2.96 15.35 -3.36
CA ARG A 389 3.30 13.95 -3.68
C ARG A 389 2.06 13.13 -4.02
N ASP A 390 0.97 13.25 -3.26
CA ASP A 390 -0.27 12.50 -3.53
C ASP A 390 -0.92 12.90 -4.87
N LEU A 391 -0.73 14.17 -5.26
CA LEU A 391 -1.28 14.72 -6.50
C LEU A 391 -0.43 14.34 -7.73
N LEU A 392 0.90 14.45 -7.60
CA LEU A 392 1.85 14.26 -8.70
C LEU A 392 2.32 12.82 -8.88
N VAL A 393 2.50 12.07 -7.80
CA VAL A 393 3.10 10.73 -7.85
C VAL A 393 2.00 9.69 -7.94
N LYS A 394 1.94 8.99 -9.06
CA LYS A 394 0.99 7.89 -9.30
C LYS A 394 1.74 6.66 -9.75
N ALA A 395 1.44 5.51 -9.14
CA ALA A 395 1.99 4.22 -9.57
C ALA A 395 1.60 3.85 -11.01
N LYS A 396 0.50 4.42 -11.54
CA LYS A 396 0.10 4.30 -12.94
C LYS A 396 -0.14 5.69 -13.50
N VAL A 397 0.73 6.10 -14.43
CA VAL A 397 0.56 7.36 -15.16
C VAL A 397 -0.49 7.12 -16.24
N LYS A 398 -1.45 8.05 -16.38
CA LYS A 398 -2.38 7.99 -17.51
C LYS A 398 -1.57 8.29 -18.78
N PRO A 399 -1.70 7.52 -19.87
CA PRO A 399 -1.01 7.85 -21.11
C PRO A 399 -1.33 9.29 -21.51
N LEU A 400 -0.28 10.09 -21.78
CA LEU A 400 -0.35 11.52 -22.10
C LEU A 400 -1.28 11.80 -23.29
N LYS A 401 -1.42 10.82 -24.18
CA LYS A 401 -2.42 10.79 -25.23
C LYS A 401 -3.18 9.47 -25.10
N LYS A 402 -4.43 9.51 -24.63
CA LYS A 402 -5.40 8.56 -25.21
C LYS A 402 -5.50 8.99 -26.67
N GLN A 403 -5.10 8.14 -27.62
CA GLN A 403 -5.66 8.27 -28.95
C GLN A 403 -7.18 8.19 -28.75
N LYS A 404 -7.86 9.34 -28.72
CA LYS A 404 -9.27 9.34 -29.09
C LYS A 404 -9.22 8.76 -30.50
N VAL A 405 -9.87 7.63 -30.71
CA VAL A 405 -10.20 7.20 -32.06
C VAL A 405 -11.16 8.28 -32.58
N LYS A 406 -10.60 9.38 -33.10
CA LYS A 406 -11.36 10.54 -33.57
C LYS A 406 -12.32 10.02 -34.65
N GLY A 407 -13.61 10.25 -34.44
CA GLY A 407 -14.65 10.02 -35.44
C GLY A 407 -15.32 8.63 -35.50
N GLN A 408 -15.00 7.65 -34.64
CA GLN A 408 -15.68 6.34 -34.67
C GLN A 408 -16.82 6.15 -33.66
N THR A 409 -16.92 6.94 -32.59
CA THR A 409 -17.94 6.72 -31.54
C THR A 409 -18.69 7.99 -31.10
N GLU A 410 -18.52 9.11 -31.80
CA GLU A 410 -19.15 10.39 -31.43
C GLU A 410 -20.68 10.37 -31.57
N PHE A 411 -21.20 9.44 -32.37
CA PHE A 411 -22.63 9.18 -32.48
C PHE A 411 -23.22 8.55 -31.21
N PHE A 412 -22.43 7.88 -30.36
CA PHE A 412 -22.94 7.07 -29.26
C PHE A 412 -22.93 7.82 -27.92
N LYS A 413 -24.08 7.88 -27.24
CA LYS A 413 -24.22 8.44 -25.90
C LYS A 413 -25.16 7.57 -25.07
N GLN A 414 -24.60 6.72 -24.22
CA GLN A 414 -25.40 5.89 -23.32
C GLN A 414 -26.17 6.75 -22.30
N GLN A 415 -27.45 6.45 -22.13
CA GLN A 415 -28.33 7.05 -21.13
C GLN A 415 -28.88 5.96 -20.20
N ARG A 416 -29.39 6.36 -19.02
CA ARG A 416 -30.02 5.44 -18.05
C ARG A 416 -31.54 5.35 -18.20
N TRP A 417 -32.10 6.19 -19.06
CA TRP A 417 -33.52 6.26 -19.31
C TRP A 417 -33.75 6.80 -20.72
N VAL A 418 -34.91 6.49 -21.28
CA VAL A 418 -35.40 7.04 -22.54
C VAL A 418 -36.85 7.47 -22.34
N GLN A 419 -37.27 8.48 -23.08
CA GLN A 419 -38.63 9.01 -22.99
C GLN A 419 -39.33 8.86 -24.34
N ASN A 420 -40.55 8.31 -24.33
CA ASN A 420 -41.43 8.37 -25.49
C ASN A 420 -41.89 9.83 -25.67
N LYS A 421 -41.71 10.35 -26.89
CA LYS A 421 -41.98 11.77 -27.19
C LYS A 421 -43.46 12.09 -27.37
N SER A 422 -44.29 11.09 -27.70
CA SER A 422 -45.73 11.26 -27.93
C SER A 422 -46.52 11.32 -26.63
N ASP A 423 -46.23 10.44 -25.67
CA ASP A 423 -46.99 10.30 -24.41
C ASP A 423 -46.20 10.74 -23.16
N ARG A 424 -44.94 11.18 -23.34
CA ARG A 424 -43.99 11.59 -22.28
C ARG A 424 -43.63 10.49 -21.28
N THR A 425 -43.98 9.22 -21.51
CA THR A 425 -43.63 8.11 -20.62
C THR A 425 -42.13 7.87 -20.61
N VAL A 426 -41.57 7.61 -19.42
CA VAL A 426 -40.13 7.41 -19.20
C VAL A 426 -39.86 5.93 -18.90
N TYR A 427 -38.94 5.34 -19.66
CA TYR A 427 -38.48 3.97 -19.49
C TYR A 427 -37.06 3.96 -18.94
N SER A 428 -36.87 3.31 -17.79
CA SER A 428 -35.53 3.09 -17.23
C SER A 428 -34.81 1.98 -17.99
N LEU A 429 -33.54 2.20 -18.33
CA LEU A 429 -32.68 1.22 -18.99
C LEU A 429 -31.84 0.50 -17.91
N THR A 430 -32.05 -0.80 -17.79
CA THR A 430 -31.40 -1.65 -16.78
C THR A 430 -29.93 -1.96 -17.10
N GLN A 431 -29.49 -1.73 -18.33
CA GLN A 431 -28.14 -2.05 -18.80
C GLN A 431 -27.41 -0.83 -19.38
N VAL A 432 -26.11 -0.75 -19.12
CA VAL A 432 -25.20 0.25 -19.70
C VAL A 432 -24.45 -0.42 -20.84
N GLY A 433 -24.87 -0.16 -22.08
CA GLY A 433 -24.26 -0.77 -23.27
C GLY A 433 -22.95 -0.08 -23.72
N ASP A 434 -22.11 -0.84 -24.43
CA ASP A 434 -20.89 -0.39 -25.11
C ASP A 434 -21.06 -0.51 -26.64
N VAL A 435 -20.38 0.34 -27.42
CA VAL A 435 -20.37 0.27 -28.90
C VAL A 435 -19.86 -1.08 -29.44
N LYS A 436 -19.15 -1.86 -28.62
CA LYS A 436 -18.66 -3.21 -28.95
C LYS A 436 -19.70 -4.32 -28.70
N ASP A 437 -20.85 -4.00 -28.11
CA ASP A 437 -21.89 -4.99 -27.82
C ASP A 437 -22.51 -5.54 -29.11
N LYS A 438 -22.70 -6.87 -29.13
CA LYS A 438 -23.41 -7.62 -30.18
C LYS A 438 -24.83 -7.94 -29.72
N ASN A 439 -25.69 -8.34 -30.66
CA ASN A 439 -27.07 -8.74 -30.37
C ASN A 439 -27.82 -7.70 -29.54
N CYS A 440 -27.89 -6.48 -30.05
CA CYS A 440 -28.51 -5.35 -29.35
C CYS A 440 -29.61 -4.69 -30.18
N VAL A 441 -30.54 -4.08 -29.45
CA VAL A 441 -31.55 -3.14 -29.95
C VAL A 441 -31.10 -1.75 -29.55
N TYR A 442 -31.07 -0.84 -30.52
CA TYR A 442 -30.59 0.52 -30.35
C TYR A 442 -31.62 1.54 -30.80
N LEU A 443 -31.57 2.73 -30.21
CA LEU A 443 -32.33 3.90 -30.62
C LEU A 443 -31.38 4.87 -31.33
N ILE A 444 -31.82 5.39 -32.46
CA ILE A 444 -31.24 6.56 -33.14
C ILE A 444 -32.17 7.75 -32.91
N SER A 445 -31.61 8.90 -32.57
CA SER A 445 -32.34 10.17 -32.42
C SER A 445 -31.64 11.28 -33.22
N CYS A 446 -32.42 12.06 -33.96
CA CYS A 446 -31.93 13.23 -34.69
C CYS A 446 -31.87 14.46 -33.77
N LYS A 447 -30.70 15.12 -33.68
CA LYS A 447 -30.51 16.33 -32.88
C LYS A 447 -31.27 17.55 -33.41
N VAL A 448 -31.66 17.55 -34.69
CA VAL A 448 -32.27 18.70 -35.35
C VAL A 448 -33.78 18.72 -35.16
N CYS A 449 -34.45 17.60 -35.49
CA CYS A 449 -35.91 17.50 -35.46
C CYS A 449 -36.45 16.56 -34.36
N ASN A 450 -35.58 15.92 -33.57
CA ASN A 450 -35.92 14.96 -32.52
C ASN A 450 -36.65 13.68 -32.98
N THR A 451 -36.77 13.43 -34.29
CA THR A 451 -37.33 12.18 -34.82
C THR A 451 -36.45 10.99 -34.42
N CYS A 452 -37.09 9.86 -34.12
CA CYS A 452 -36.44 8.67 -33.58
C CYS A 452 -36.63 7.45 -34.49
N TYR A 453 -35.65 6.53 -34.43
CA TYR A 453 -35.65 5.25 -35.13
C TYR A 453 -35.15 4.16 -34.18
N VAL A 454 -35.85 3.03 -34.09
CA VAL A 454 -35.36 1.85 -33.37
C VAL A 454 -34.87 0.82 -34.38
N GLY A 455 -33.70 0.23 -34.11
CA GLY A 455 -33.13 -0.82 -34.96
C GLY A 455 -32.48 -1.94 -34.18
N GLU A 456 -32.30 -3.09 -34.83
CA GLU A 456 -31.53 -4.23 -34.32
C GLU A 456 -30.21 -4.47 -35.06
N THR A 457 -29.27 -5.14 -34.39
CA THR A 457 -28.08 -5.71 -35.03
C THR A 457 -27.61 -7.00 -34.33
N SER A 458 -27.23 -8.02 -35.12
CA SER A 458 -26.45 -9.17 -34.65
C SER A 458 -24.96 -8.87 -34.50
N ASN A 459 -24.44 -7.97 -35.35
CA ASN A 459 -23.06 -7.49 -35.30
C ASN A 459 -22.87 -6.48 -34.16
N THR A 460 -21.61 -6.05 -33.94
CA THR A 460 -21.33 -4.97 -32.99
C THR A 460 -22.06 -3.69 -33.40
N LEU A 461 -22.49 -2.89 -32.42
CA LEU A 461 -23.09 -1.58 -32.70
C LEU A 461 -22.17 -0.72 -33.58
N LEU A 462 -20.86 -0.73 -33.33
CA LEU A 462 -19.89 0.00 -34.14
C LEU A 462 -19.91 -0.43 -35.63
N THR A 463 -19.96 -1.73 -35.90
CA THR A 463 -20.09 -2.25 -37.27
C THR A 463 -21.38 -1.77 -37.92
N ARG A 464 -22.51 -1.83 -37.20
CA ARG A 464 -23.81 -1.39 -37.71
C ARG A 464 -23.84 0.11 -38.04
N PHE A 465 -23.25 0.94 -37.18
CA PHE A 465 -23.19 2.39 -37.42
C PHE A 465 -22.17 2.79 -38.48
N THR A 466 -21.15 1.97 -38.72
CA THR A 466 -20.28 2.13 -39.89
C THR A 466 -21.08 1.92 -41.19
N GLN A 467 -21.98 0.93 -41.22
CA GLN A 467 -22.88 0.70 -42.36
C GLN A 467 -23.86 1.87 -42.55
N HIS A 468 -24.50 2.36 -41.47
CA HIS A 468 -25.38 3.55 -41.55
C HIS A 468 -24.64 4.77 -42.08
N ARG A 469 -23.44 5.06 -41.55
CA ARG A 469 -22.61 6.17 -42.02
C ARG A 469 -22.26 6.02 -43.50
N TYR A 470 -21.88 4.83 -43.93
CA TYR A 470 -21.59 4.56 -45.34
C TYR A 470 -22.83 4.81 -46.21
N ASN A 471 -23.99 4.28 -45.84
CA ASN A 471 -25.24 4.44 -46.60
C ASN A 471 -25.66 5.92 -46.70
N ILE A 472 -25.60 6.67 -45.60
CA ILE A 472 -25.93 8.11 -45.57
C ILE A 472 -24.94 8.92 -46.42
N THR A 473 -23.62 8.71 -46.22
CA THR A 473 -22.58 9.52 -46.91
C THR A 473 -22.44 9.19 -48.39
N LYS A 474 -22.67 7.94 -48.79
CA LYS A 474 -22.61 7.49 -50.20
C LYS A 474 -23.98 7.47 -50.88
N LYS A 475 -25.03 7.98 -50.22
CA LYS A 475 -26.41 8.02 -50.73
C LYS A 475 -26.87 6.66 -51.28
N LYS A 476 -26.59 5.59 -50.52
CA LYS A 476 -27.06 4.22 -50.82
C LYS A 476 -28.27 3.91 -49.95
N GLN A 477 -29.23 3.14 -50.44
CA GLN A 477 -30.46 2.78 -49.71
C GLN A 477 -31.38 3.98 -49.37
N ILE A 478 -31.49 4.95 -50.30
CA ILE A 478 -32.28 6.18 -50.14
C ILE A 478 -33.77 5.88 -49.87
N GLN A 479 -34.26 4.73 -50.33
CA GLN A 479 -35.62 4.27 -50.09
C GLN A 479 -35.94 4.03 -48.61
N THR A 480 -34.93 3.83 -47.74
CA THR A 480 -35.17 3.67 -46.31
C THR A 480 -35.38 5.03 -45.65
N LEU A 481 -36.44 5.16 -44.86
CA LEU A 481 -36.78 6.41 -44.17
C LEU A 481 -35.64 6.95 -43.29
N LEU A 482 -34.88 6.05 -42.66
CA LEU A 482 -33.71 6.42 -41.87
C LEU A 482 -32.63 7.12 -42.72
N VAL A 483 -32.27 6.52 -43.86
CA VAL A 483 -31.21 7.08 -44.71
C VAL A 483 -31.67 8.35 -45.40
N GLY A 484 -32.89 8.37 -45.95
CA GLY A 484 -33.48 9.57 -46.53
C GLY A 484 -33.47 10.75 -45.56
N HIS A 485 -33.85 10.52 -44.30
CA HIS A 485 -33.84 11.54 -43.26
C HIS A 485 -32.44 12.12 -42.98
N PHE A 486 -31.45 11.26 -42.78
CA PHE A 486 -30.09 11.71 -42.42
C PHE A 486 -29.25 12.17 -43.61
N ILE A 487 -29.69 11.96 -44.85
CA ILE A 487 -29.12 12.66 -46.03
C ILE A 487 -29.40 14.17 -45.94
N HIS A 488 -30.59 14.57 -45.46
CA HIS A 488 -30.96 15.98 -45.31
C HIS A 488 -30.34 16.63 -44.06
N HIS A 489 -30.36 15.95 -42.92
CA HIS A 489 -29.83 16.50 -41.66
C HIS A 489 -28.33 16.28 -41.44
N GLY A 490 -27.71 15.37 -42.21
CA GLY A 490 -26.30 15.02 -42.09
C GLY A 490 -26.00 14.03 -40.95
N TRP A 491 -24.86 13.34 -41.07
CA TRP A 491 -24.40 12.35 -40.08
C TRP A 491 -24.18 12.94 -38.68
N GLU A 492 -23.72 14.19 -38.58
CA GLU A 492 -23.43 14.85 -37.30
C GLU A 492 -24.69 15.08 -36.44
N ALA A 493 -25.86 15.12 -37.08
CA ALA A 493 -27.15 15.21 -36.41
C ALA A 493 -27.56 13.89 -35.73
N LEU A 494 -26.89 12.78 -36.03
CA LEU A 494 -27.25 11.46 -35.51
C LEU A 494 -26.71 11.24 -34.10
N THR A 495 -27.58 10.78 -33.20
CA THR A 495 -27.19 10.20 -31.90
C THR A 495 -27.75 8.81 -31.74
N ALA A 496 -27.06 7.96 -30.98
CA ALA A 496 -27.48 6.61 -30.70
C ALA A 496 -27.26 6.20 -29.24
N LEU A 497 -28.10 5.28 -28.79
CA LEU A 497 -28.00 4.62 -27.48
C LEU A 497 -28.45 3.17 -27.60
N ILE A 498 -27.94 2.29 -26.73
CA ILE A 498 -28.42 0.90 -26.63
C ILE A 498 -29.61 0.87 -25.68
N LEU A 499 -30.73 0.33 -26.15
CA LEU A 499 -31.95 0.12 -25.38
C LEU A 499 -31.88 -1.20 -24.61
N GLU A 500 -31.43 -2.26 -25.26
CA GLU A 500 -31.40 -3.60 -24.69
C GLU A 500 -30.36 -4.46 -25.43
N SER A 501 -29.58 -5.26 -24.71
CA SER A 501 -28.64 -6.20 -25.33
C SER A 501 -28.64 -7.55 -24.61
N ASN A 502 -28.50 -8.63 -25.39
CA ASN A 502 -28.29 -9.96 -24.84
C ASN A 502 -27.47 -10.80 -25.84
N PRO A 503 -26.24 -11.18 -25.49
CA PRO A 503 -25.38 -11.98 -26.36
C PRO A 503 -26.02 -13.30 -26.83
N ASN A 504 -26.91 -13.88 -26.04
CA ASN A 504 -27.53 -15.19 -26.28
C ASN A 504 -28.84 -15.12 -27.09
N TRP A 505 -29.27 -13.94 -27.56
CA TRP A 505 -30.50 -13.83 -28.34
C TRP A 505 -30.39 -14.48 -29.72
N SER A 506 -31.40 -15.27 -30.04
CA SER A 506 -31.71 -15.65 -31.43
C SER A 506 -32.22 -14.45 -32.23
N THR A 507 -32.15 -14.53 -33.57
CA THR A 507 -32.68 -13.51 -34.47
C THR A 507 -34.17 -13.21 -34.20
N ALA A 508 -34.97 -14.23 -33.90
CA ALA A 508 -36.40 -14.06 -33.59
C ALA A 508 -36.63 -13.30 -32.28
N GLN A 509 -35.85 -13.60 -31.24
CA GLN A 509 -35.92 -12.89 -29.95
C GLN A 509 -35.50 -11.43 -30.09
N ARG A 510 -34.41 -11.16 -30.83
CA ARG A 510 -33.92 -9.80 -31.06
C ARG A 510 -34.92 -8.94 -31.84
N ARG A 511 -35.53 -9.47 -32.90
CA ARG A 511 -36.62 -8.81 -33.66
C ARG A 511 -37.89 -8.62 -32.83
N ARG A 512 -38.18 -9.51 -31.89
CA ARG A 512 -39.29 -9.33 -30.93
C ARG A 512 -39.02 -8.15 -29.99
N ALA A 513 -37.79 -8.04 -29.48
CA ALA A 513 -37.39 -6.92 -28.64
C ALA A 513 -37.42 -5.58 -29.40
N GLU A 514 -36.93 -5.55 -30.65
CA GLU A 514 -37.02 -4.38 -31.53
C GLU A 514 -38.46 -3.88 -31.71
N ARG A 515 -39.39 -4.76 -32.10
CA ARG A 515 -40.81 -4.40 -32.27
C ARG A 515 -41.45 -3.87 -30.99
N LYS A 516 -41.08 -4.45 -29.84
CA LYS A 516 -41.55 -3.99 -28.53
C LYS A 516 -41.08 -2.55 -28.25
N TRP A 517 -39.83 -2.23 -28.59
CA TRP A 517 -39.27 -0.89 -28.42
C TRP A 517 -39.83 0.13 -29.43
N ILE A 518 -40.05 -0.26 -30.69
CA ILE A 518 -40.72 0.58 -31.69
C ILE A 518 -42.10 1.01 -31.16
N HIS A 519 -42.88 0.06 -30.63
CA HIS A 519 -44.20 0.35 -30.08
C HIS A 519 -44.13 1.24 -28.82
N ARG A 520 -43.23 0.91 -27.88
CA ARG A 520 -43.05 1.68 -26.63
C ARG A 520 -42.62 3.12 -26.83
N LEU A 521 -41.82 3.39 -27.86
CA LEU A 521 -41.26 4.72 -28.14
C LEU A 521 -42.01 5.45 -29.25
N GLY A 522 -43.03 4.83 -29.86
CA GLY A 522 -43.84 5.44 -30.90
C GLY A 522 -43.07 5.83 -32.15
N THR A 523 -42.08 5.02 -32.58
CA THR A 523 -41.16 5.42 -33.67
C THR A 523 -41.68 5.09 -35.08
N TYR A 524 -42.96 4.73 -35.23
CA TYR A 524 -43.60 4.51 -36.53
C TYR A 524 -43.82 5.82 -37.29
N THR A 525 -43.77 5.77 -38.63
CA THR A 525 -44.21 6.88 -39.48
C THR A 525 -45.70 7.22 -39.26
N PRO A 526 -46.09 8.51 -39.29
CA PRO A 526 -45.28 9.69 -39.65
C PRO A 526 -44.46 10.33 -38.50
N GLY A 527 -44.63 9.87 -37.25
CA GLY A 527 -43.98 10.46 -36.06
C GLY A 527 -42.54 10.00 -35.80
N GLY A 528 -42.11 8.90 -36.42
CA GLY A 528 -40.75 8.37 -36.36
C GLY A 528 -40.27 7.85 -37.73
N LEU A 529 -39.15 7.13 -37.74
CA LEU A 529 -38.50 6.65 -38.97
C LEU A 529 -38.64 5.13 -39.19
N ASN A 530 -39.45 4.43 -38.39
CA ASN A 530 -39.78 3.03 -38.61
C ASN A 530 -41.02 2.88 -39.50
N GLU A 531 -40.97 2.00 -40.49
CA GLU A 531 -42.11 1.64 -41.34
C GLU A 531 -43.16 0.87 -40.52
N ARG A 532 -44.45 1.06 -40.84
CA ARG A 532 -45.58 0.41 -40.18
C ARG A 532 -45.71 -1.06 -40.55
#